data_AF-B9V2Z8-F1
#
_entry.id   AF-B9V2Z8-F1
#
_cell.length_a   1.000
_cell.length_b   1.000
_cell.length_c   1.000
_cell.angle_alpha   90.00
_cell.angle_beta   90.00
_cell.angle_gamma   90.00
#
_symmetry.space_group_name_H-M   'P 1'
#
loop_
_entity.id
_entity.type
_entity.pdbx_description
1 polymer ?
#
loop_
_entity_poly.entity_id
_entity_poly.type
_entity_poly.pdbx_seq_one_letter_code
_entity_poly.pdbx_strand_id
1 'polypeptide(L)'
;ERMDEEFTKIMQNTDPHSQEYVDNLKDEGHVCGIIDRLLEYMENKGSTEEICRIYLRRIMHTYYKFDYKAHRRSLGLQGESKSEQDQEESEGEDSAVIMDRLCKFIYAKDRTDRIRTCAILCHIYHHALHSRWYQARDLMLMSHLQDNIQHADPPVQILYNRTMVQLGICAFRQGMIKDAHNALLDIQSSGRAKELLGQGLLMRNMQERNAEWCAAPKTKGLRS
;
A
#
# COMPACT_ATOMS: atom_id res chain seq x y z
N GLU A 1 8.74 -4.03 13.90
CA GLU A 1 7.66 -3.03 13.71
C GLU A 1 8.16 -1.60 13.85
N ARG A 2 8.76 -1.20 14.99
CA ARG A 2 9.26 0.17 15.20
C ARG A 2 10.27 0.65 14.16
N MET A 3 11.18 -0.20 13.70
CA MET A 3 12.14 0.12 12.64
C MET A 3 11.47 0.61 11.35
N ASP A 4 10.37 -0.04 10.95
CA ASP A 4 9.61 0.28 9.74
C ASP A 4 8.85 1.62 9.87
N GLU A 5 8.37 1.90 11.07
CA GLU A 5 7.71 3.18 11.38
C GLU A 5 8.71 4.34 11.37
N GLU A 6 9.90 4.16 11.95
CA GLU A 6 10.95 5.17 11.91
C GLU A 6 11.48 5.37 10.48
N PHE A 7 11.62 4.31 9.70
CA PHE A 7 11.95 4.40 8.28
C PHE A 7 10.92 5.25 7.51
N THR A 8 9.63 4.98 7.71
CA THR A 8 8.55 5.76 7.09
C THR A 8 8.59 7.23 7.52
N LYS A 9 8.90 7.53 8.79
CA LYS A 9 9.04 8.91 9.27
C LYS A 9 10.24 9.63 8.67
N ILE A 10 11.38 8.95 8.50
CA ILE A 10 12.56 9.51 7.84
C ILE A 10 12.17 9.92 6.41
N MET A 11 11.57 9.01 5.65
CA MET A 11 11.10 9.27 4.28
C MET A 11 10.10 10.43 4.19
N GLN A 12 9.26 10.62 5.21
CA GLN A 12 8.30 11.73 5.26
C GLN A 12 8.93 13.10 5.55
N ASN A 13 10.06 13.12 6.26
CA ASN A 13 10.72 14.36 6.69
C ASN A 13 11.82 14.82 5.73
N THR A 14 12.36 13.92 4.91
CA THR A 14 13.35 14.24 3.89
C THR A 14 12.70 14.90 2.67
N ASP A 15 13.39 15.85 2.05
CA ASP A 15 12.91 16.51 0.83
C ASP A 15 12.82 15.50 -0.34
N PRO A 16 11.66 15.38 -1.04
CA PRO A 16 11.46 14.39 -2.10
C PRO A 16 12.38 14.54 -3.32
N HIS A 17 13.02 15.70 -3.50
CA HIS A 17 13.92 15.97 -4.62
C HIS A 17 15.40 15.90 -4.22
N SER A 18 15.68 15.63 -2.94
CA SER A 18 17.05 15.53 -2.44
C SER A 18 17.70 14.18 -2.74
N GLN A 19 19.04 14.20 -2.83
CA GLN A 19 19.84 12.97 -2.95
C GLN A 19 19.70 12.09 -1.70
N GLU A 20 19.51 12.71 -0.53
CA GLU A 20 19.29 12.01 0.75
C GLU A 20 18.04 11.12 0.69
N TYR A 21 16.96 11.56 0.03
CA TYR A 21 15.76 10.75 -0.16
C TYR A 21 16.06 9.48 -0.99
N VAL A 22 16.88 9.61 -2.02
CA VAL A 22 17.27 8.48 -2.88
C VAL A 22 18.15 7.49 -2.12
N ASP A 23 19.05 7.98 -1.27
CA ASP A 23 19.91 7.13 -0.47
C ASP A 23 19.12 6.39 0.62
N ASN A 24 18.20 7.09 1.32
CA ASN A 24 17.27 6.45 2.25
C ASN A 24 16.37 5.42 1.56
N LEU A 25 15.98 5.64 0.30
CA LEU A 25 15.18 4.67 -0.45
C LEU A 25 15.94 3.36 -0.73
N LYS A 26 17.27 3.40 -0.86
CA LYS A 26 18.08 2.17 -1.03
C LYS A 26 18.03 1.29 0.23
N ASP A 27 17.90 1.89 1.41
CA ASP A 27 17.80 1.15 2.68
C ASP A 27 16.51 0.33 2.80
N GLU A 28 15.50 0.60 1.97
CA GLU A 28 14.27 -0.20 1.89
C GLU A 28 14.58 -1.68 1.59
N GLY A 29 15.61 -1.96 0.77
CA GLY A 29 16.06 -3.32 0.48
C GLY A 29 16.55 -4.04 1.73
N HIS A 30 17.30 -3.35 2.59
CA HIS A 30 17.77 -3.89 3.86
C HIS A 30 16.61 -4.15 4.83
N VAL A 31 15.63 -3.24 4.90
CA VAL A 31 14.40 -3.42 5.70
C VAL A 31 13.63 -4.67 5.25
N CYS A 32 13.46 -4.85 3.93
CA CYS A 32 12.81 -6.02 3.35
C CYS A 32 13.54 -7.32 3.70
N GLY A 33 14.88 -7.33 3.63
CA GLY A 33 15.68 -8.50 3.99
C GLY A 33 15.58 -8.87 5.48
N ILE A 34 15.48 -7.87 6.38
CA ILE A 34 15.25 -8.13 7.82
C ILE A 34 13.87 -8.75 8.04
N ILE A 35 12.84 -8.27 7.34
CA ILE A 35 11.48 -8.83 7.40
C ILE A 35 11.49 -10.30 6.97
N ASP A 36 12.19 -10.65 5.88
CA ASP A 36 12.25 -12.03 5.40
C ASP A 36 12.89 -12.98 6.40
N ARG A 37 14.03 -12.59 7.00
CA ARG A 37 14.65 -13.40 8.06
C ARG A 37 13.76 -13.54 9.28
N LEU A 38 13.00 -12.49 9.62
CA LEU A 38 12.06 -12.54 10.74
C LEU A 38 10.91 -13.51 10.43
N LEU A 39 10.43 -13.52 9.19
CA LEU A 39 9.40 -14.48 8.75
C LEU A 39 9.89 -15.91 8.87
N GLU A 40 11.06 -16.23 8.34
CA GLU A 40 11.64 -17.58 8.43
C GLU A 40 11.81 -18.05 9.88
N TYR A 41 12.20 -17.13 10.77
CA TYR A 41 12.33 -17.45 12.20
C TYR A 41 10.96 -17.65 12.89
N MET A 42 9.97 -16.83 12.55
CA MET A 42 8.64 -16.86 13.16
C MET A 42 7.76 -17.97 12.62
N GLU A 43 7.96 -18.43 11.39
CA GLU A 43 7.27 -19.62 10.86
C GLU A 43 7.61 -20.88 11.66
N ASN A 44 8.82 -20.94 12.24
CA ASN A 44 9.29 -22.07 13.04
C ASN A 44 8.93 -22.00 14.53
N LYS A 45 8.71 -20.80 15.09
CA LYS A 45 8.59 -20.60 16.55
C LYS A 45 7.46 -19.68 17.00
N GLY A 46 6.85 -18.93 16.09
CA GLY A 46 5.94 -17.83 16.40
C GLY A 46 4.47 -18.25 16.54
N SER A 47 3.68 -17.36 17.13
CA SER A 47 2.22 -17.48 17.16
C SER A 47 1.60 -17.09 15.82
N THR A 48 0.42 -17.63 15.49
CA THR A 48 -0.29 -17.29 14.25
C THR A 48 -0.60 -15.80 14.13
N GLU A 49 -0.85 -15.12 15.25
CA GLU A 49 -1.13 -13.67 15.26
C GLU A 49 0.10 -12.84 14.89
N GLU A 50 1.28 -13.26 15.36
CA GLU A 50 2.55 -12.58 15.07
C GLU A 50 2.93 -12.77 13.60
N ILE A 51 2.73 -13.98 13.06
CA ILE A 51 2.94 -14.29 11.65
C ILE A 51 2.02 -13.42 10.77
N CYS A 52 0.74 -13.27 11.10
CA CYS A 52 -0.18 -12.40 10.36
C CYS A 52 0.29 -10.94 10.31
N ARG A 53 0.85 -10.40 11.41
CA ARG A 53 1.37 -9.03 11.45
C ARG A 53 2.59 -8.85 10.56
N ILE A 54 3.52 -9.81 10.59
CA ILE A 54 4.75 -9.72 9.78
C ILE A 54 4.41 -9.96 8.29
N TYR A 55 3.48 -10.87 7.97
CA TYR A 55 2.95 -11.03 6.61
C TYR A 55 2.33 -9.75 6.08
N LEU A 56 1.52 -9.05 6.89
CA LEU A 56 0.98 -7.75 6.50
C LEU A 56 2.10 -6.74 6.19
N ARG A 57 3.15 -6.67 7.01
CA ARG A 57 4.30 -5.79 6.75
C ARG A 57 5.02 -6.16 5.45
N ARG A 58 5.22 -7.46 5.17
CA ARG A 58 5.82 -7.92 3.91
C ARG A 58 4.96 -7.53 2.71
N ILE A 59 3.65 -7.69 2.82
CA ILE A 59 2.68 -7.27 1.80
C ILE A 59 2.78 -5.76 1.58
N MET A 60 2.86 -4.96 2.64
CA MET A 60 2.96 -3.50 2.58
C MET A 60 4.19 -3.00 1.81
N HIS A 61 5.32 -3.71 1.84
CA HIS A 61 6.53 -3.37 1.07
C HIS A 61 6.53 -3.90 -0.38
N THR A 62 5.54 -4.71 -0.73
CA THR A 62 5.48 -5.42 -2.02
C THR A 62 4.35 -4.90 -2.91
N TYR A 63 3.19 -4.51 -2.35
CA TYR A 63 1.98 -4.27 -3.13
C TYR A 63 2.07 -3.13 -4.16
N TYR A 64 2.91 -2.12 -3.92
CA TYR A 64 3.09 -0.98 -4.82
C TYR A 64 4.21 -1.18 -5.86
N LYS A 65 5.06 -2.21 -5.70
CA LYS A 65 6.16 -2.48 -6.62
C LYS A 65 5.63 -3.18 -7.85
N PHE A 66 5.90 -2.59 -9.01
CA PHE A 66 5.57 -3.23 -10.27
C PHE A 66 6.63 -4.27 -10.62
N ASP A 67 6.20 -5.51 -10.80
CA ASP A 67 7.09 -6.58 -11.20
C ASP A 67 7.33 -6.54 -12.72
N TYR A 68 8.33 -5.76 -13.13
CA TYR A 68 8.74 -5.65 -14.53
C TYR A 68 9.19 -7.00 -15.11
N LYS A 69 9.79 -7.88 -14.30
CA LYS A 69 10.30 -9.18 -14.74
C LYS A 69 9.11 -10.14 -14.99
N ALA A 70 8.16 -10.25 -14.06
CA ALA A 70 6.95 -11.06 -14.25
C ALA A 70 6.04 -10.52 -15.36
N HIS A 71 5.91 -9.20 -15.51
CA HIS A 71 5.12 -8.60 -16.59
C HIS A 71 5.74 -8.87 -17.98
N ARG A 72 7.07 -8.80 -18.11
CA ARG A 72 7.78 -9.17 -19.34
C ARG A 72 7.62 -10.65 -19.69
N ARG A 73 7.63 -11.54 -18.69
CA ARG A 73 7.32 -12.97 -18.88
C ARG A 73 5.89 -13.18 -19.38
N SER A 74 4.91 -12.49 -18.79
CA SER A 74 3.50 -12.57 -19.17
C SER A 74 3.21 -12.04 -20.58
N LEU A 75 4.03 -11.12 -21.10
CA LEU A 75 3.92 -10.57 -22.46
C LEU A 75 4.63 -11.41 -23.52
N GLY A 76 5.26 -12.53 -23.15
CA GLY A 76 5.98 -13.39 -24.10
C GLY A 76 7.25 -12.75 -24.69
N LEU A 77 7.74 -11.64 -24.12
CA LEU A 77 8.90 -10.88 -24.59
C LEU A 77 10.23 -11.50 -24.06
N GLN A 78 10.43 -12.80 -24.24
CA GLN A 78 11.75 -13.42 -24.06
C GLN A 78 12.62 -13.04 -25.26
N GLY A 79 13.20 -11.83 -25.22
CA GLY A 79 14.25 -11.39 -26.11
C GLY A 79 15.61 -11.86 -25.62
N GLU A 80 16.33 -12.54 -26.49
CA GLU A 80 17.65 -13.14 -26.34
C GLU A 80 18.70 -12.14 -25.82
N SER A 81 19.22 -12.37 -24.61
CA SER A 81 20.58 -12.03 -24.15
C SER A 81 20.70 -12.53 -22.70
N LYS A 82 21.04 -13.80 -22.53
CA LYS A 82 21.35 -14.37 -21.22
C LYS A 82 22.77 -13.94 -20.83
N SER A 83 22.89 -12.87 -20.05
CA SER A 83 24.02 -12.67 -19.15
C SER A 83 23.89 -13.68 -18.00
N GLU A 84 24.96 -14.39 -17.66
CA GLU A 84 24.97 -15.39 -16.57
C GLU A 84 24.64 -14.79 -15.19
N GLN A 85 24.81 -13.48 -15.01
CA GLN A 85 24.43 -12.75 -13.79
C GLN A 85 22.91 -12.55 -13.61
N ASP A 86 22.11 -12.65 -14.68
CA ASP A 86 20.65 -12.53 -14.58
C ASP A 86 19.95 -13.85 -14.20
N GLN A 87 20.69 -14.96 -14.14
CA GLN A 87 20.15 -16.29 -13.82
C GLN A 87 19.90 -16.48 -12.33
N GLU A 88 20.76 -15.95 -11.45
CA GLU A 88 20.61 -16.10 -9.99
C GLU A 88 19.46 -15.25 -9.41
N GLU A 89 19.12 -14.11 -10.02
CA GLU A 89 17.94 -13.33 -9.65
C GLU A 89 16.64 -13.79 -10.36
N SER A 90 16.72 -14.79 -11.25
CA SER A 90 15.58 -15.28 -12.05
C SER A 90 14.67 -16.24 -11.29
N GLU A 91 15.13 -16.76 -10.15
CA GLU A 91 14.42 -17.75 -9.32
C GLU A 91 13.48 -17.12 -8.28
N GLY A 92 13.20 -15.82 -8.37
CA GLY A 92 12.14 -15.22 -7.57
C GLY A 92 10.77 -15.78 -7.97
N GLU A 93 10.08 -16.43 -7.04
CA GLU A 93 8.66 -16.77 -7.18
C GLU A 93 7.89 -15.55 -7.73
N ASP A 94 6.94 -15.77 -8.64
CA ASP A 94 6.12 -14.68 -9.17
C ASP A 94 5.56 -13.86 -8.01
N SER A 95 5.79 -12.54 -8.01
CA SER A 95 5.32 -11.64 -6.95
C SER A 95 3.82 -11.77 -6.67
N ALA A 96 3.04 -12.15 -7.69
CA ALA A 96 1.63 -12.48 -7.60
C ALA A 96 1.35 -13.73 -6.75
N VAL A 97 2.17 -14.78 -6.85
CA VAL A 97 2.02 -16.03 -6.09
C VAL A 97 2.36 -15.79 -4.63
N ILE A 98 3.44 -15.04 -4.36
CA ILE A 98 3.81 -14.63 -3.00
C ILE A 98 2.64 -13.84 -2.37
N MET A 99 2.13 -12.82 -3.08
CA MET A 99 1.04 -11.99 -2.59
C MET A 99 -0.22 -12.81 -2.28
N ASP A 100 -0.61 -13.72 -3.19
CA ASP A 100 -1.78 -14.58 -3.03
C ASP A 100 -1.63 -15.55 -1.86
N ARG A 101 -0.45 -16.17 -1.70
CA ARG A 101 -0.14 -17.06 -0.57
C ARG A 101 -0.26 -16.33 0.78
N LEU A 102 0.37 -15.15 0.89
CA LEU A 102 0.34 -14.36 2.12
C LEU A 102 -1.07 -13.86 2.44
N CYS A 103 -1.82 -13.39 1.43
CA CYS A 103 -3.19 -12.92 1.61
C CYS A 103 -4.15 -14.06 2.02
N LYS A 104 -4.06 -15.24 1.38
CA LYS A 104 -4.86 -16.41 1.74
C LYS A 104 -4.60 -16.88 3.17
N PHE A 105 -3.35 -16.82 3.62
CA PHE A 105 -3.01 -17.16 5.00
C PHE A 105 -3.68 -16.20 5.99
N ILE A 106 -3.63 -14.89 5.72
CA ILE A 106 -4.30 -13.88 6.54
C ILE A 106 -5.82 -14.12 6.57
N TYR A 107 -6.44 -14.44 5.43
CA TYR A 107 -7.89 -14.70 5.38
C TYR A 107 -8.32 -15.88 6.26
N ALA A 108 -7.50 -16.95 6.32
CA ALA A 108 -7.84 -18.16 7.04
C ALA A 108 -7.50 -18.10 8.55
N LYS A 109 -6.47 -17.35 8.94
CA LYS A 109 -5.89 -17.40 10.30
C LYS A 109 -6.15 -16.16 11.13
N ASP A 110 -6.47 -15.04 10.51
CA ASP A 110 -6.64 -13.78 11.21
C ASP A 110 -8.03 -13.66 11.86
N ARG A 111 -8.04 -13.28 13.14
CA ARG A 111 -9.23 -12.99 13.93
C ARG A 111 -9.60 -11.51 13.91
N THR A 112 -8.69 -10.63 13.47
CA THR A 112 -8.89 -9.19 13.48
C THR A 112 -9.39 -8.67 12.12
N ASP A 113 -10.48 -7.92 12.10
CA ASP A 113 -11.02 -7.41 10.83
C ASP A 113 -10.11 -6.36 10.17
N ARG A 114 -9.28 -5.68 10.97
CA ARG A 114 -8.35 -4.64 10.49
C ARG A 114 -7.24 -5.20 9.60
N ILE A 115 -6.53 -6.22 10.07
CA ILE A 115 -5.41 -6.81 9.31
C ILE A 115 -5.96 -7.47 8.04
N ARG A 116 -7.09 -8.19 8.15
CA ARG A 116 -7.81 -8.73 6.99
C ARG A 116 -8.17 -7.65 5.96
N THR A 117 -8.77 -6.55 6.38
CA THR A 117 -9.14 -5.43 5.48
C THR A 117 -7.92 -4.86 4.76
N CYS A 118 -6.83 -4.59 5.48
CA CYS A 118 -5.60 -4.10 4.88
C CYS A 118 -5.01 -5.09 3.87
N ALA A 119 -5.01 -6.40 4.18
CA ALA A 119 -4.53 -7.43 3.28
C ALA A 119 -5.36 -7.49 1.98
N ILE A 120 -6.70 -7.42 2.09
CA ILE A 120 -7.58 -7.38 0.91
C ILE A 120 -7.30 -6.15 0.05
N LEU A 121 -7.17 -4.97 0.65
CA LEU A 121 -6.89 -3.73 -0.11
C LEU A 121 -5.54 -3.81 -0.84
N CYS A 122 -4.49 -4.27 -0.17
CA CYS A 122 -3.18 -4.48 -0.80
C CYS A 122 -3.24 -5.52 -1.93
N HIS A 123 -4.01 -6.59 -1.74
CA HIS A 123 -4.20 -7.63 -2.75
C HIS A 123 -4.87 -7.07 -4.02
N ILE A 124 -5.96 -6.32 -3.85
CA ILE A 124 -6.67 -5.65 -4.95
C ILE A 124 -5.76 -4.67 -5.67
N TYR A 125 -5.00 -3.86 -4.92
CA TYR A 125 -4.06 -2.89 -5.50
C TYR A 125 -3.03 -3.59 -6.41
N HIS A 126 -2.44 -4.69 -5.93
CA HIS A 126 -1.45 -5.45 -6.68
C HIS A 126 -2.05 -6.10 -7.95
N HIS A 127 -3.27 -6.64 -7.89
CA HIS A 127 -3.96 -7.13 -9.09
C HIS A 127 -4.25 -6.01 -10.11
N ALA A 128 -4.73 -4.86 -9.62
CA ALA A 128 -5.01 -3.70 -10.46
C ALA A 128 -3.75 -3.16 -11.13
N LEU A 129 -2.62 -3.11 -10.41
CA LEU A 129 -1.32 -2.70 -10.92
C LEU A 129 -0.85 -3.61 -12.07
N HIS A 130 -0.98 -4.92 -11.89
CA HIS A 130 -0.63 -5.93 -12.91
C HIS A 130 -1.67 -6.11 -14.03
N SER A 131 -2.58 -5.15 -14.20
CA SER A 131 -3.57 -5.13 -15.29
C SER A 131 -4.61 -6.26 -15.25
N ARG A 132 -4.79 -6.93 -14.11
CA ARG A 132 -5.75 -8.02 -13.90
C ARG A 132 -7.07 -7.46 -13.34
N TRP A 133 -7.79 -6.69 -14.16
CA TRP A 133 -8.96 -5.93 -13.71
C TRP A 133 -10.09 -6.81 -13.15
N TYR A 134 -10.49 -7.86 -13.87
CA TYR A 134 -11.62 -8.71 -13.45
C TYR A 134 -11.38 -9.32 -12.07
N GLN A 135 -10.18 -9.85 -11.82
CA GLN A 135 -9.81 -10.41 -10.51
C GLN A 135 -9.87 -9.34 -9.40
N ALA A 136 -9.35 -8.15 -9.67
CA ALA A 136 -9.34 -7.06 -8.70
C ALA A 136 -10.77 -6.55 -8.39
N ARG A 137 -11.63 -6.44 -9.41
CA ARG A 137 -13.04 -6.06 -9.26
C ARG A 137 -13.81 -7.11 -8.46
N ASP A 138 -13.67 -8.38 -8.81
CA ASP A 138 -14.41 -9.45 -8.16
C ASP A 138 -13.98 -9.57 -6.68
N LEU A 139 -12.68 -9.41 -6.38
CA LEU A 139 -12.19 -9.31 -5.00
C LEU A 139 -12.76 -8.11 -4.23
N MET A 140 -12.88 -6.93 -4.87
CA MET A 140 -13.49 -5.75 -4.26
C MET A 140 -14.97 -5.98 -3.92
N LEU A 141 -15.73 -6.61 -4.83
CA LEU A 141 -17.14 -6.90 -4.62
C LEU A 141 -17.36 -8.00 -3.58
N MET A 142 -16.56 -9.07 -3.61
CA MET A 142 -16.67 -10.21 -2.68
C MET A 142 -16.33 -9.83 -1.23
N SER A 143 -15.49 -8.81 -1.03
CA SER A 143 -15.02 -8.42 0.30
C SER A 143 -15.94 -7.47 1.05
N HIS A 144 -16.98 -6.91 0.40
CA HIS A 144 -17.96 -6.00 1.00
C HIS A 144 -17.32 -4.83 1.78
N LEU A 145 -16.17 -4.33 1.31
CA LEU A 145 -15.41 -3.30 2.02
C LEU A 145 -16.10 -1.93 2.06
N GLN A 146 -17.04 -1.67 1.14
CA GLN A 146 -17.73 -0.39 1.02
C GLN A 146 -18.53 -0.02 2.27
N ASP A 147 -19.10 -1.01 2.96
CA ASP A 147 -19.95 -0.79 4.14
C ASP A 147 -19.12 -0.49 5.40
N ASN A 148 -17.90 -1.04 5.49
CA ASN A 148 -17.06 -0.97 6.68
C ASN A 148 -16.02 0.15 6.64
N ILE A 149 -15.73 0.72 5.47
CA ILE A 149 -14.58 1.63 5.31
C ILE A 149 -14.75 2.98 6.01
N GLN A 150 -15.98 3.48 6.15
CA GLN A 150 -16.24 4.79 6.78
C GLN A 150 -15.88 4.82 8.26
N HIS A 151 -15.95 3.67 8.94
CA HIS A 151 -15.61 3.53 10.35
C HIS A 151 -14.16 3.06 10.59
N ALA A 152 -13.42 2.77 9.53
CA ALA A 152 -12.04 2.32 9.61
C ALA A 152 -11.09 3.48 9.96
N ASP A 153 -9.89 3.12 10.45
CA ASP A 153 -8.84 4.10 10.76
C ASP A 153 -8.47 4.94 9.52
N PRO A 154 -8.10 6.23 9.69
CA PRO A 154 -7.67 7.11 8.60
C PRO A 154 -6.65 6.51 7.61
N PRO A 155 -5.58 5.80 8.03
CA PRO A 155 -4.65 5.17 7.07
C PRO A 155 -5.31 4.09 6.19
N VAL A 156 -6.30 3.35 6.70
CA VAL A 156 -7.02 2.33 5.93
C VAL A 156 -7.96 2.98 4.91
N GLN A 157 -8.60 4.11 5.29
CA GLN A 157 -9.40 4.91 4.36
C GLN A 157 -8.56 5.46 3.20
N ILE A 158 -7.36 5.96 3.49
CA ILE A 158 -6.41 6.41 2.45
C ILE A 158 -6.03 5.25 1.53
N LEU A 159 -5.74 4.07 2.08
CA LEU A 159 -5.42 2.88 1.28
C LEU A 159 -6.59 2.45 0.40
N TYR A 160 -7.82 2.51 0.91
CA TYR A 160 -9.03 2.25 0.11
C TYR A 160 -9.18 3.25 -1.04
N ASN A 161 -9.06 4.55 -0.76
CA ASN A 161 -9.15 5.58 -1.80
C ASN A 161 -8.07 5.37 -2.87
N ARG A 162 -6.83 5.04 -2.47
CA ARG A 162 -5.74 4.72 -3.41
C ARG A 162 -6.06 3.49 -4.25
N THR A 163 -6.63 2.45 -3.64
CA THR A 163 -7.02 1.22 -4.33
C THR A 163 -8.16 1.46 -5.32
N MET A 164 -9.15 2.28 -4.96
CA MET A 164 -10.24 2.70 -5.84
C MET A 164 -9.73 3.47 -7.06
N VAL A 165 -8.82 4.44 -6.85
CA VAL A 165 -8.19 5.16 -7.96
C VAL A 165 -7.42 4.20 -8.86
N GLN A 166 -6.64 3.28 -8.29
CA GLN A 166 -5.85 2.32 -9.05
C GLN A 166 -6.73 1.34 -9.86
N LEU A 167 -7.85 0.88 -9.28
CA LEU A 167 -8.86 0.10 -9.99
C LEU A 167 -9.48 0.88 -11.16
N GLY A 168 -9.80 2.16 -10.95
CA GLY A 168 -10.32 3.04 -12.00
C GLY A 168 -9.33 3.23 -13.15
N ILE A 169 -8.04 3.44 -12.83
CA ILE A 169 -6.97 3.52 -13.84
C ILE A 169 -6.81 2.19 -14.57
N CYS A 170 -6.89 1.06 -13.87
CA CYS A 170 -6.85 -0.27 -14.47
C CYS A 170 -8.03 -0.49 -15.43
N ALA A 171 -9.24 -0.12 -15.04
CA ALA A 171 -10.45 -0.19 -15.87
C ALA A 171 -10.29 0.66 -17.15
N PHE A 172 -9.75 1.87 -17.01
CA PHE A 172 -9.47 2.77 -18.12
C PHE A 172 -8.45 2.18 -19.10
N ARG A 173 -7.35 1.60 -18.59
CA ARG A 173 -6.33 0.93 -19.41
C ARG A 173 -6.89 -0.25 -20.21
N GLN A 174 -7.89 -0.93 -19.69
CA GLN A 174 -8.58 -2.04 -20.34
C GLN A 174 -9.73 -1.60 -21.28
N GLY A 175 -9.95 -0.29 -21.44
CA GLY A 175 -10.97 0.27 -22.32
C GLY A 175 -12.39 0.34 -21.72
N MET A 176 -12.57 0.03 -20.44
CA MET A 176 -13.87 0.09 -19.76
C MET A 176 -14.11 1.49 -19.17
N ILE A 177 -14.48 2.42 -20.05
CA ILE A 177 -14.64 3.83 -19.69
C ILE A 177 -15.77 4.06 -18.68
N LYS A 178 -16.88 3.33 -18.82
CA LYS A 178 -18.05 3.46 -17.91
C LYS A 178 -17.68 3.07 -16.48
N ASP A 179 -17.01 1.94 -16.31
CA ASP A 179 -16.61 1.44 -15.00
C ASP A 179 -15.52 2.32 -14.38
N ALA A 180 -14.58 2.81 -15.20
CA ALA A 180 -13.59 3.78 -14.76
C ALA A 180 -14.25 5.08 -14.26
N HIS A 181 -15.25 5.60 -14.98
CA HIS A 181 -15.97 6.80 -14.56
C HIS A 181 -16.72 6.56 -13.24
N ASN A 182 -17.44 5.46 -13.11
CA ASN A 182 -18.16 5.12 -11.88
C ASN A 182 -17.25 5.00 -10.66
N ALA A 183 -16.04 4.42 -10.81
CA ALA A 183 -15.10 4.27 -9.71
C ALA A 183 -14.43 5.60 -9.29
N LEU A 184 -14.23 6.53 -10.22
CA LEU A 184 -13.47 7.77 -9.98
C LEU A 184 -14.36 8.98 -9.63
N LEU A 185 -15.66 8.92 -9.96
CA LEU A 185 -16.59 10.04 -9.80
C LEU A 185 -16.62 10.60 -8.38
N ASP A 186 -16.71 9.73 -7.38
CA ASP A 186 -16.84 10.14 -5.97
C ASP A 186 -15.59 10.85 -5.45
N ILE A 187 -14.41 10.37 -5.85
CA ILE A 187 -13.13 10.93 -5.41
C ILE A 187 -12.86 12.27 -6.11
N GLN A 188 -13.18 12.36 -7.40
CA GLN A 188 -12.92 13.56 -8.19
C GLN A 188 -13.92 14.68 -7.91
N SER A 189 -15.20 14.35 -7.69
CA SER A 189 -16.25 15.34 -7.39
C SER A 189 -16.06 16.04 -6.04
N SER A 190 -15.32 15.42 -5.11
CA SER A 190 -15.08 15.99 -3.78
C SER A 190 -14.25 17.29 -3.77
N GLY A 191 -13.48 17.60 -4.82
CA GLY A 191 -12.60 18.78 -4.87
C GLY A 191 -11.39 18.76 -3.90
N ARG A 192 -11.34 17.78 -2.98
CA ARG A 192 -10.27 17.57 -1.97
C ARG A 192 -9.48 16.28 -2.21
N ALA A 193 -9.34 15.86 -3.47
CA ALA A 193 -8.72 14.59 -3.84
C ALA A 193 -7.30 14.40 -3.27
N LYS A 194 -6.51 15.49 -3.14
CA LYS A 194 -5.16 15.44 -2.55
C LYS A 194 -5.15 15.03 -1.08
N GLU A 195 -6.13 15.49 -0.30
CA GLU A 195 -6.28 15.15 1.12
C GLU A 195 -6.80 13.71 1.27
N LEU A 196 -7.81 13.34 0.47
CA LEU A 196 -8.40 12.00 0.48
C LEU A 196 -7.40 10.89 0.11
N LEU A 197 -6.40 11.20 -0.71
CA LEU A 197 -5.30 10.28 -1.07
C LEU A 197 -4.11 10.35 -0.11
N GLY A 198 -4.18 11.20 0.92
CA GLY A 198 -3.12 11.39 1.89
C GLY A 198 -1.82 11.95 1.27
N GLN A 199 -1.94 12.77 0.22
CA GLN A 199 -0.81 13.39 -0.49
C GLN A 199 -0.59 14.87 -0.09
N GLY A 200 -1.21 15.32 1.01
CA GLY A 200 -0.92 16.64 1.56
C GLY A 200 0.53 16.74 2.02
N LEU A 201 1.22 17.81 1.63
CA LEU A 201 2.58 18.10 2.11
C LEU A 201 2.56 18.23 3.63
N LEU A 202 3.31 17.36 4.31
CA LEU A 202 3.36 17.28 5.78
C LEU A 202 3.84 18.59 6.41
N MET A 203 4.70 19.35 5.71
CA MET A 203 5.14 20.68 6.15
C MET A 203 3.97 21.65 6.34
N ARG A 204 3.01 21.66 5.40
CA ARG A 204 1.85 22.56 5.48
C ARG A 204 0.90 22.14 6.60
N ASN A 205 0.67 20.84 6.77
CA ASN A 205 -0.17 20.30 7.84
C ASN A 205 0.48 20.41 9.24
N MET A 206 1.82 20.40 9.36
CA MET A 206 2.52 20.69 10.61
C MET A 206 2.46 22.18 10.97
N GLN A 207 2.59 23.07 9.99
CA GLN A 207 2.44 24.51 10.21
C GLN A 207 0.99 24.88 10.56
N GLU A 208 0.00 24.29 9.89
CA GLU A 208 -1.42 24.48 10.21
C GLU A 208 -1.78 23.89 11.58
N ARG A 209 -1.33 22.67 11.92
CA ARG A 209 -1.52 22.11 13.27
C ARG A 209 -0.85 22.98 14.35
N ASN A 210 0.41 23.39 14.17
CA ASN A 210 1.09 24.27 15.12
C ASN A 210 0.42 25.64 15.26
N ALA A 211 -0.15 26.18 14.18
CA ALA A 211 -0.91 27.42 14.21
C ALA A 211 -2.24 27.26 14.97
N GLU A 212 -2.95 26.14 14.81
CA GLU A 212 -4.18 25.84 15.55
C GLU A 212 -3.96 25.68 17.06
N TRP A 213 -2.85 25.05 17.50
CA TRP A 213 -2.47 24.99 18.92
C TRP A 213 -2.14 26.37 19.51
N CYS A 214 -1.64 27.30 18.69
CA CYS A 214 -1.36 28.67 19.11
C CYS A 214 -2.59 29.60 19.04
N ALA A 215 -3.65 29.26 18.29
CA ALA A 215 -4.73 30.18 17.92
C ALA A 215 -6.05 30.07 18.70
N ALA A 216 -6.22 29.16 19.69
CA ALA A 216 -7.44 29.18 20.52
C ALA A 216 -7.24 28.69 21.97
N PRO A 217 -7.81 29.35 23.01
CA PRO A 217 -8.38 30.70 23.09
C PRO A 217 -7.75 31.57 24.21
N LYS A 218 -7.20 32.74 23.84
CA LYS A 218 -7.10 33.89 24.77
C LYS A 218 -8.40 34.68 24.77
N THR A 219 -9.49 34.12 25.30
CA THR A 219 -10.72 34.90 25.58
C THR A 219 -11.57 34.26 26.69
N LYS A 220 -11.21 34.51 27.94
CA LYS A 220 -12.17 34.81 29.02
C LYS A 220 -11.58 35.88 29.91
N GLY A 221 -11.71 37.14 29.47
CA GLY A 221 -11.58 38.28 30.37
C GLY A 221 -12.72 38.21 31.38
N LEU A 222 -12.37 38.20 32.67
CA LEU A 222 -13.31 38.47 33.74
C LEU A 222 -13.90 39.86 33.50
N ARG A 223 -15.22 39.91 33.27
CA ARG A 223 -16.01 41.12 33.53
C ARG A 223 -16.37 41.10 35.02
N SER A 224 -15.84 42.08 35.75
CA SER A 224 -16.37 42.59 37.03
C SER A 224 -16.65 44.07 36.82
#